data_AF-G9NCP5-F1
#
_entry.id   AF-G9NCP5-F1
#
_cell.length_a   1.000
_cell.length_b   1.000
_cell.length_c   1.000
_cell.angle_alpha   90.00
_cell.angle_beta   90.00
_cell.angle_gamma   90.00
#
_symmetry.space_group_name_H-M   'P 1'
#
loop_
_entity.id
_entity.type
_entity.pdbx_description
1 polymer ?
#
loop_
_entity_poly.entity_id
_entity_poly.type
_entity_poly.pdbx_seq_one_letter_code
_entity_poly.pdbx_strand_id
1 'polypeptide(L)'
;MTTVSLSQHDINVLEKIKDPESNPAAGIVIDSALPRDPQIVDHSVYERVVERERTIIRTLQAIEMQLSSFQSEDDADKAIESYKSCVSDFGNLISDYPLYASARNNRAQIMRRLYGDGMLLNYTATMPMPLIPQPEQSEKRKAANDTLEDMETAIRLLTPSSPSAPMSAQAARTLSMAHTQRAAIYLRTAKLMSDRQLDLDDSREEATWSRIDFEEAASRDLALGGRYGNQIAKALAVSVNPTAKLCGQMVREAMKKEYGPAFEM
;
A
#
# COMPACT_ATOMS: atom_id res chain seq x y z
N MET A 1 37.04 15.56 -26.52
CA MET A 1 36.26 14.86 -25.47
C MET A 1 34.84 15.37 -25.54
N THR A 2 33.94 14.60 -26.13
CA THR A 2 32.52 14.93 -26.22
C THR A 2 31.84 14.49 -24.93
N THR A 3 31.55 15.44 -24.05
CA THR A 3 30.74 15.22 -22.85
C THR A 3 29.29 15.05 -23.27
N VAL A 4 28.79 13.80 -23.28
CA VAL A 4 27.36 13.55 -23.50
C VAL A 4 26.67 13.68 -22.16
N SER A 5 25.97 14.81 -21.97
CA SER A 5 25.03 15.00 -20.87
C SER A 5 23.69 14.44 -21.32
N LEU A 6 23.23 13.37 -20.67
CA LEU A 6 21.87 12.86 -20.88
C LEU A 6 20.89 13.94 -20.45
N SER A 7 19.98 14.32 -21.34
CA SER A 7 18.93 15.25 -21.00
C SER A 7 17.96 14.60 -20.01
N GLN A 8 17.18 15.41 -19.28
CA GLN A 8 16.10 14.89 -18.44
C GLN A 8 15.11 14.01 -19.25
N HIS A 9 14.97 14.29 -20.55
CA HIS A 9 14.17 13.48 -21.45
C HIS A 9 14.77 12.08 -21.65
N ASP A 10 16.09 11.97 -21.85
CA ASP A 10 16.77 10.68 -22.03
C ASP A 10 16.69 9.81 -20.77
N ILE A 11 16.84 10.44 -19.59
CA ILE A 11 16.64 9.77 -18.31
C ILE A 11 15.22 9.23 -18.20
N ASN A 12 14.22 10.07 -18.50
CA ASN A 12 12.81 9.68 -18.45
C ASN A 12 12.47 8.57 -19.48
N VAL A 13 13.14 8.54 -20.64
CA VAL A 13 12.97 7.49 -21.65
C VAL A 13 13.61 6.18 -21.19
N LEU A 14 14.83 6.23 -20.63
CA LEU A 14 15.49 5.05 -20.07
C LEU A 14 14.72 4.46 -18.87
N GLU A 15 14.10 5.31 -18.05
CA GLU A 15 13.21 4.83 -16.97
C GLU A 15 11.96 4.13 -17.50
N LYS A 16 11.40 4.57 -18.63
CA LYS A 16 10.26 3.91 -19.27
C LYS A 16 10.65 2.59 -19.95
N ILE A 17 11.89 2.47 -20.43
CA ILE A 17 12.42 1.25 -21.06
C ILE A 17 12.76 0.16 -20.02
N LYS A 18 13.01 0.55 -18.76
CA LYS A 18 13.28 -0.38 -17.64
C LYS A 18 12.10 -1.28 -17.25
N ASP A 19 10.94 -1.08 -17.85
CA ASP A 19 9.75 -1.86 -17.54
C ASP A 19 9.27 -2.67 -18.77
N PRO A 20 9.88 -3.84 -19.01
CA PRO A 20 9.46 -4.73 -20.10
C PRO A 20 8.08 -5.38 -19.86
N GLU A 21 7.47 -5.22 -18.68
CA GLU A 21 6.15 -5.78 -18.32
C GLU A 21 5.04 -4.72 -18.21
N SER A 22 5.37 -3.43 -18.03
CA SER A 22 4.40 -2.34 -18.14
C SER A 22 4.05 -2.11 -19.60
N ASN A 23 3.05 -2.83 -20.11
CA ASN A 23 2.34 -2.37 -21.29
C ASN A 23 1.52 -1.12 -20.92
N PRO A 24 1.93 0.10 -21.33
CA PRO A 24 1.18 1.32 -21.01
C PRO A 24 -0.18 1.37 -21.73
N ALA A 25 -0.37 0.53 -22.74
CA ALA A 25 -1.61 0.38 -23.50
C ALA A 25 -2.60 -0.61 -22.86
N ALA A 26 -2.21 -1.37 -21.84
CA ALA A 26 -3.11 -2.22 -21.06
C ALA A 26 -3.76 -1.44 -19.89
N GLY A 27 -4.21 -0.22 -20.18
CA GLY A 27 -5.00 0.57 -19.24
C GLY A 27 -6.29 -0.18 -18.90
N ILE A 28 -6.73 -0.09 -17.64
CA ILE A 28 -8.02 -0.65 -17.25
C ILE A 28 -9.15 0.05 -17.99
N VAL A 29 -10.15 -0.72 -18.40
CA VAL A 29 -11.37 -0.18 -19.00
C VAL A 29 -12.28 0.28 -17.86
N ILE A 30 -12.45 1.60 -17.72
CA ILE A 30 -13.42 2.16 -16.76
C ILE A 30 -14.77 2.29 -17.43
N ASP A 31 -15.78 1.66 -16.85
CA ASP A 31 -17.17 1.75 -17.30
C ASP A 31 -18.03 2.40 -16.20
N SER A 32 -18.64 3.54 -16.53
CA SER A 32 -19.49 4.31 -15.61
C SER A 32 -20.90 3.73 -15.48
N ALA A 33 -21.31 2.82 -16.38
CA ALA A 33 -22.58 2.11 -16.27
C ALA A 33 -22.51 0.96 -15.25
N LEU A 34 -21.30 0.53 -14.86
CA LEU A 34 -21.13 -0.51 -13.85
C LEU A 34 -21.50 -0.01 -12.45
N PRO A 35 -22.02 -0.91 -11.59
CA PRO A 35 -22.22 -0.63 -10.17
C PRO A 35 -20.94 -0.11 -9.51
N ARG A 36 -21.09 0.82 -8.57
CA ARG A 36 -19.93 1.39 -7.83
C ARG A 36 -19.16 0.31 -7.07
N ASP A 37 -19.85 -0.69 -6.55
CA ASP A 37 -19.26 -1.88 -5.92
C ASP A 37 -19.77 -3.15 -6.62
N PRO A 38 -18.89 -4.08 -7.01
CA PRO A 38 -19.29 -5.29 -7.73
C PRO A 38 -20.05 -6.31 -6.87
N GLN A 39 -19.92 -6.23 -5.53
CA GLN A 39 -20.54 -7.16 -4.59
C GLN A 39 -21.84 -6.60 -3.99
N ILE A 40 -21.98 -5.28 -3.91
CA ILE A 40 -23.19 -4.59 -3.42
C ILE A 40 -23.86 -3.82 -4.55
N VAL A 41 -24.62 -4.55 -5.36
CA VAL A 41 -25.33 -4.05 -6.55
C VAL A 41 -26.63 -3.31 -6.23
N ASP A 42 -27.29 -3.65 -5.11
CA ASP A 42 -28.51 -2.96 -4.68
C ASP A 42 -28.19 -1.53 -4.25
N HIS A 43 -28.75 -0.55 -4.97
CA HIS A 43 -28.47 0.86 -4.73
C HIS A 43 -28.85 1.32 -3.32
N SER A 44 -29.97 0.84 -2.78
CA SER A 44 -30.43 1.23 -1.46
C SER A 44 -29.52 0.69 -0.36
N VAL A 45 -29.04 -0.55 -0.52
CA VAL A 45 -28.09 -1.18 0.40
C VAL A 45 -26.75 -0.45 0.31
N TYR A 46 -26.26 -0.21 -0.91
CA TYR A 46 -25.01 0.49 -1.13
C TYR A 46 -24.99 1.87 -0.49
N GLU A 47 -26.03 2.69 -0.67
CA GLU A 47 -26.09 4.03 -0.06
C GLU A 47 -26.12 3.97 1.47
N ARG A 48 -26.81 2.98 2.08
CA ARG A 48 -26.77 2.78 3.54
C ARG A 48 -25.37 2.39 4.04
N VAL A 49 -24.69 1.50 3.34
CA VAL A 49 -23.33 1.05 3.67
C VAL A 49 -22.33 2.21 3.56
N VAL A 50 -22.40 2.96 2.47
CA VAL A 50 -21.55 4.14 2.24
C VAL A 50 -21.80 5.23 3.27
N GLU A 51 -23.03 5.47 3.70
CA GLU A 51 -23.29 6.50 4.72
C GLU A 51 -22.74 6.11 6.10
N ARG A 52 -22.77 4.81 6.44
CA ARG A 52 -22.08 4.30 7.64
C ARG A 52 -20.57 4.50 7.53
N GLU A 53 -19.97 4.12 6.41
CA GLU A 53 -18.54 4.36 6.14
C GLU A 53 -18.18 5.85 6.26
N ARG A 54 -18.96 6.73 5.63
CA ARG A 54 -18.74 8.19 5.68
C ARG A 54 -18.80 8.74 7.09
N THR A 55 -19.72 8.25 7.91
CA THR A 55 -19.82 8.66 9.32
C THR A 55 -18.54 8.34 10.09
N ILE A 56 -17.97 7.15 9.89
CA ILE A 56 -16.71 6.76 10.53
C ILE A 56 -15.56 7.62 9.99
N ILE A 57 -15.49 7.85 8.66
CA ILE A 57 -14.45 8.69 8.05
C ILE A 57 -14.51 10.14 8.55
N ARG A 58 -15.71 10.74 8.69
CA ARG A 58 -15.86 12.09 9.24
C ARG A 58 -15.33 12.16 10.67
N THR A 59 -15.55 11.11 11.47
CA THR A 59 -15.01 11.00 12.82
C THR A 59 -13.48 10.97 12.79
N LEU A 60 -12.87 10.16 11.93
CA LEU A 60 -11.40 10.13 11.73
C LEU A 60 -10.83 11.49 11.32
N GLN A 61 -11.49 12.19 10.40
CA GLN A 61 -11.08 13.52 9.96
C GLN A 61 -11.12 14.53 11.12
N ALA A 62 -12.14 14.46 11.99
CA ALA A 62 -12.21 15.29 13.18
C ALA A 62 -11.05 15.02 14.15
N ILE A 63 -10.70 13.74 14.36
CA ILE A 63 -9.56 13.35 15.20
C ILE A 63 -8.24 13.87 14.60
N GLU A 64 -8.00 13.71 13.29
CA GLU A 64 -6.77 14.20 12.63
C GLU A 64 -6.62 15.72 12.69
N MET A 65 -7.71 16.48 12.61
CA MET A 65 -7.65 17.93 12.81
C MET A 65 -7.19 18.28 14.24
N GLN A 66 -7.67 17.55 15.23
CA GLN A 66 -7.32 17.75 16.64
C GLN A 66 -5.89 17.29 16.96
N LEU A 67 -5.39 16.25 16.28
CA LEU A 67 -4.02 15.73 16.43
C LEU A 67 -2.93 16.79 16.24
N SER A 68 -3.16 17.77 15.37
CA SER A 68 -2.24 18.89 15.16
C SER A 68 -2.13 19.87 16.35
N SER A 69 -3.09 19.80 17.28
CA SER A 69 -3.26 20.74 18.40
C SER A 69 -2.99 20.11 19.77
N PHE A 70 -2.64 18.82 19.83
CA PHE A 70 -2.39 18.13 21.10
C PHE A 70 -1.08 18.59 21.74
N GLN A 71 -1.15 18.90 23.03
CA GLN A 71 -0.04 19.42 23.82
C GLN A 71 0.33 18.53 25.00
N SER A 72 -0.45 17.47 25.27
CA SER A 72 -0.30 16.59 26.42
C SER A 72 -0.36 15.10 26.04
N GLU A 73 0.15 14.24 26.93
CA GLU A 73 0.04 12.78 26.79
C GLU A 73 -1.42 12.30 26.86
N ASP A 74 -2.25 12.91 27.71
CA ASP A 74 -3.69 12.60 27.83
C ASP A 74 -4.46 12.83 26.51
N ASP A 75 -4.05 13.85 25.75
CA ASP A 75 -4.64 14.10 24.43
C ASP A 75 -4.27 13.02 23.41
N ALA A 76 -3.03 12.52 23.48
CA ALA A 76 -2.55 11.44 22.62
C ALA A 76 -3.27 10.12 22.92
N ASP A 77 -3.49 9.80 24.19
CA ASP A 77 -4.22 8.59 24.61
C ASP A 77 -5.68 8.62 24.13
N LYS A 78 -6.37 9.76 24.29
CA LYS A 78 -7.74 9.94 23.76
C LYS A 78 -7.79 9.79 22.25
N ALA A 79 -6.77 10.25 21.54
CA ALA A 79 -6.66 10.06 20.10
C ALA A 79 -6.58 8.56 19.78
N ILE A 80 -5.67 7.83 20.42
CA ILE A 80 -5.49 6.39 20.23
C ILE A 80 -6.80 5.64 20.49
N GLU A 81 -7.51 5.95 21.58
CA GLU A 81 -8.82 5.37 21.88
C GLU A 81 -9.84 5.65 20.78
N SER A 82 -9.90 6.89 20.29
CA SER A 82 -10.81 7.28 19.22
C SER A 82 -10.51 6.56 17.90
N TYR A 83 -9.23 6.36 17.58
CA TYR A 83 -8.79 5.53 16.46
C TYR A 83 -9.22 4.07 16.63
N LYS A 84 -9.02 3.49 17.82
CA LYS A 84 -9.46 2.12 18.15
C LYS A 84 -10.97 1.96 18.04
N SER A 85 -11.74 2.98 18.41
CA SER A 85 -13.20 3.01 18.19
C SER A 85 -13.54 2.93 16.70
N CYS A 86 -12.90 3.75 15.86
CA CYS A 86 -13.11 3.70 14.41
C CYS A 86 -12.73 2.34 13.80
N VAL A 87 -11.66 1.70 14.29
CA VAL A 87 -11.31 0.31 13.90
C VAL A 87 -12.45 -0.66 14.23
N SER A 88 -13.02 -0.55 15.44
CA SER A 88 -14.16 -1.35 15.88
C SER A 88 -15.39 -1.12 14.99
N ASP A 89 -15.71 0.14 14.69
CA ASP A 89 -16.84 0.51 13.85
C ASP A 89 -16.71 -0.03 12.42
N PHE A 90 -15.50 0.04 11.83
CA PHE A 90 -15.23 -0.64 10.56
C PHE A 90 -15.29 -2.16 10.70
N GLY A 91 -14.87 -2.74 11.82
CA GLY A 91 -15.03 -4.16 12.10
C GLY A 91 -16.50 -4.60 12.14
N ASN A 92 -17.38 -3.79 12.74
CA ASN A 92 -18.82 -4.01 12.73
C ASN A 92 -19.39 -3.90 11.31
N LEU A 93 -18.98 -2.88 10.55
CA LEU A 93 -19.40 -2.71 9.16
C LEU A 93 -18.97 -3.90 8.28
N ILE A 94 -17.76 -4.41 8.46
CA ILE A 94 -17.24 -5.59 7.77
C ILE A 94 -18.01 -6.85 8.19
N SER A 95 -18.38 -6.98 9.47
CA SER A 95 -19.16 -8.11 9.97
C SER A 95 -20.56 -8.14 9.35
N ASP A 96 -21.20 -6.97 9.23
CA ASP A 96 -22.51 -6.83 8.60
C ASP A 96 -22.46 -7.01 7.06
N TYR A 97 -21.36 -6.57 6.43
CA TYR A 97 -21.17 -6.58 4.97
C TYR A 97 -19.79 -7.16 4.60
N PRO A 98 -19.59 -8.49 4.71
CA PRO A 98 -18.27 -9.13 4.59
C PRO A 98 -17.62 -8.98 3.22
N LEU A 99 -18.42 -8.73 2.17
CA LEU A 99 -17.99 -8.53 0.79
C LEU A 99 -17.73 -7.06 0.44
N TYR A 100 -17.86 -6.13 1.39
CA TYR A 100 -17.61 -4.71 1.14
C TYR A 100 -16.12 -4.36 1.28
N ALA A 101 -15.43 -4.26 0.15
CA ALA A 101 -13.98 -4.11 0.11
C ALA A 101 -13.48 -2.74 0.62
N SER A 102 -14.28 -1.67 0.48
CA SER A 102 -13.89 -0.31 0.89
C SER A 102 -13.68 -0.21 2.41
N ALA A 103 -14.55 -0.83 3.21
CA ALA A 103 -14.42 -0.84 4.66
C ALA A 103 -13.13 -1.52 5.13
N ARG A 104 -12.70 -2.61 4.46
CA ARG A 104 -11.44 -3.31 4.75
C ARG A 104 -10.23 -2.44 4.45
N ASN A 105 -10.24 -1.75 3.29
CA ASN A 105 -9.20 -0.79 2.94
C ASN A 105 -9.05 0.33 3.96
N ASN A 106 -10.18 0.86 4.43
CA ASN A 106 -10.19 1.93 5.43
C ASN A 106 -9.71 1.42 6.79
N ARG A 107 -10.15 0.23 7.24
CA ARG A 107 -9.65 -0.37 8.48
C ARG A 107 -8.15 -0.60 8.44
N ALA A 108 -7.62 -1.14 7.34
CA ALA A 108 -6.18 -1.30 7.12
C ALA A 108 -5.42 0.03 7.19
N GLN A 109 -5.95 1.10 6.60
CA GLN A 109 -5.32 2.44 6.64
C GLN A 109 -5.24 3.00 8.07
N ILE A 110 -6.27 2.77 8.89
CA ILE A 110 -6.31 3.17 10.30
C ILE A 110 -5.31 2.34 11.12
N MET A 111 -5.24 1.03 10.89
CA MET A 111 -4.25 0.16 11.53
C MET A 111 -2.82 0.60 11.21
N ARG A 112 -2.54 0.96 9.95
CA ARG A 112 -1.23 1.51 9.56
C ARG A 112 -0.92 2.84 10.24
N ARG A 113 -1.94 3.67 10.52
CA ARG A 113 -1.75 4.90 11.30
C ARG A 113 -1.45 4.62 12.77
N LEU A 114 -2.12 3.62 13.35
CA LEU A 114 -1.95 3.21 14.75
C LEU A 114 -0.61 2.52 15.01
N TYR A 115 -0.25 1.52 14.19
CA TYR A 115 0.88 0.61 14.45
C TYR A 115 2.06 0.81 13.48
N GLY A 116 1.87 1.58 12.40
CA GLY A 116 2.91 1.90 11.43
C GLY A 116 3.11 0.82 10.37
N ASP A 117 3.82 1.17 9.29
CA ASP A 117 4.11 0.24 8.19
C ASP A 117 5.17 -0.81 8.55
N GLY A 118 5.86 -0.66 9.69
CA GLY A 118 6.78 -1.65 10.24
C GLY A 118 6.09 -2.73 11.07
N MET A 119 4.76 -2.85 11.02
CA MET A 119 3.95 -3.72 11.88
C MET A 119 4.28 -5.22 11.80
N LEU A 120 4.96 -5.67 10.74
CA LEU A 120 5.39 -7.07 10.58
C LEU A 120 6.68 -7.41 11.34
N LEU A 121 7.31 -6.41 11.96
CA LEU A 121 8.61 -6.54 12.63
C LEU A 121 8.45 -6.45 14.14
N ASN A 122 9.42 -7.01 14.88
CA ASN A 122 9.46 -6.96 16.35
C ASN A 122 9.38 -5.52 16.90
N TYR A 123 10.02 -4.55 16.24
CA TYR A 123 9.91 -3.13 16.55
C TYR A 123 9.27 -2.35 15.40
N THR A 124 8.25 -1.53 15.71
CA THR A 124 7.52 -0.73 14.73
C THR A 124 8.00 0.72 14.64
N ALA A 125 8.49 1.29 15.75
CA ALA A 125 8.95 2.68 15.84
C ALA A 125 9.96 3.03 14.73
N THR A 126 9.50 3.84 13.78
CA THR A 126 10.29 4.31 12.65
C THR A 126 9.57 5.51 12.05
N MET A 127 10.29 6.42 11.40
CA MET A 127 9.63 7.58 10.78
C MET A 127 8.82 7.16 9.54
N PRO A 128 7.59 7.71 9.34
CA PRO A 128 6.83 8.52 10.30
C PRO A 128 6.36 7.68 11.50
N MET A 129 6.46 8.25 12.71
CA MET A 129 6.14 7.53 13.94
C MET A 129 4.67 7.07 13.97
N PRO A 130 4.39 5.81 14.32
CA PRO A 130 3.03 5.35 14.56
C PRO A 130 2.42 6.04 15.78
N LEU A 131 1.08 6.11 15.85
CA LEU A 131 0.40 6.67 17.03
C LEU A 131 0.66 5.86 18.30
N ILE A 132 0.89 4.55 18.17
CA ILE A 132 1.33 3.68 19.27
C ILE A 132 2.81 3.32 19.01
N PRO A 133 3.77 4.01 19.66
CA PRO A 133 5.20 3.81 19.41
C PRO A 133 5.71 2.42 19.79
N GLN A 134 5.16 1.85 20.85
CA GLN A 134 5.57 0.57 21.44
C GLN A 134 4.32 -0.26 21.78
N PRO A 135 3.61 -0.79 20.78
CA PRO A 135 2.43 -1.60 21.01
C PRO A 135 2.81 -2.90 21.73
N GLU A 136 1.88 -3.42 22.52
CA GLU A 136 2.02 -4.77 23.09
C GLU A 136 2.15 -5.79 21.95
N GLN A 137 3.00 -6.82 22.14
CA GLN A 137 3.40 -7.74 21.08
C GLN A 137 2.20 -8.50 20.48
N SER A 138 1.32 -9.01 21.33
CA SER A 138 0.13 -9.75 20.89
C SER A 138 -0.87 -8.84 20.18
N GLU A 139 -1.07 -7.61 20.66
CA GLU A 139 -1.90 -6.59 20.00
C GLU A 139 -1.38 -6.26 18.61
N LYS A 140 -0.07 -6.02 18.48
CA LYS A 140 0.57 -5.73 17.19
C LYS A 140 0.48 -6.90 16.22
N ARG A 141 0.77 -8.12 16.65
CA ARG A 141 0.65 -9.33 15.81
C ARG A 141 -0.77 -9.49 15.28
N LYS A 142 -1.76 -9.29 16.15
CA LYS A 142 -3.18 -9.31 15.75
C LYS A 142 -3.48 -8.21 14.73
N ALA A 143 -3.04 -6.98 14.98
CA ALA A 143 -3.24 -5.87 14.05
C ALA A 143 -2.59 -6.13 12.68
N ALA A 144 -1.40 -6.72 12.64
CA ALA A 144 -0.70 -7.12 11.42
C ALA A 144 -1.50 -8.17 10.64
N ASN A 145 -1.97 -9.22 11.31
CA ASN A 145 -2.80 -10.27 10.70
C ASN A 145 -4.10 -9.70 10.13
N ASP A 146 -4.84 -8.92 10.92
CA ASP A 146 -6.11 -8.31 10.50
C ASP A 146 -5.90 -7.38 9.30
N THR A 147 -4.80 -6.62 9.28
CA THR A 147 -4.47 -5.68 8.21
C THR A 147 -4.11 -6.39 6.91
N LEU A 148 -3.30 -7.45 6.97
CA LEU A 148 -2.98 -8.26 5.79
C LEU A 148 -4.22 -8.98 5.24
N GLU A 149 -5.01 -9.61 6.11
CA GLU A 149 -6.26 -10.28 5.74
C GLU A 149 -7.27 -9.32 5.08
N ASP A 150 -7.39 -8.10 5.60
CA ASP A 150 -8.27 -7.09 5.03
C ASP A 150 -7.86 -6.68 3.62
N MET A 151 -6.57 -6.43 3.39
CA MET A 151 -6.07 -6.06 2.07
C MET A 151 -6.15 -7.22 1.09
N GLU A 152 -5.79 -8.44 1.50
CA GLU A 152 -5.92 -9.64 0.68
C GLU A 152 -7.36 -9.90 0.28
N THR A 153 -8.29 -9.78 1.23
CA THR A 153 -9.71 -9.94 0.94
C THR A 153 -10.23 -8.82 0.04
N ALA A 154 -9.86 -7.56 0.27
CA ALA A 154 -10.23 -6.46 -0.61
C ALA A 154 -9.70 -6.66 -2.04
N ILE A 155 -8.44 -7.09 -2.18
CA ILE A 155 -7.82 -7.40 -3.47
C ILE A 155 -8.58 -8.53 -4.15
N ARG A 156 -8.83 -9.63 -3.45
CA ARG A 156 -9.57 -10.79 -3.97
C ARG A 156 -10.98 -10.43 -4.44
N LEU A 157 -11.70 -9.60 -3.67
CA LEU A 157 -13.08 -9.20 -3.98
C LEU A 157 -13.21 -8.29 -5.20
N LEU A 158 -12.17 -7.50 -5.48
CA LEU A 158 -12.18 -6.47 -6.53
C LEU A 158 -11.35 -6.85 -7.76
N THR A 159 -10.50 -7.87 -7.68
CA THR A 159 -9.68 -8.31 -8.81
C THR A 159 -10.60 -8.80 -9.93
N PRO A 160 -10.53 -8.21 -11.14
CA PRO A 160 -11.37 -8.63 -12.25
C PRO A 160 -11.01 -10.04 -12.72
N SER A 161 -12.01 -10.79 -13.19
CA SER A 161 -11.84 -12.17 -13.69
C SER A 161 -10.93 -12.27 -14.91
N SER A 162 -10.73 -11.17 -15.64
CA SER A 162 -9.74 -11.07 -16.72
C SER A 162 -9.02 -9.72 -16.70
N PRO A 163 -7.77 -9.66 -17.19
CA PRO A 163 -6.99 -8.43 -17.28
C PRO A 163 -7.66 -7.26 -18.03
N SER A 164 -8.60 -7.56 -18.93
CA SER A 164 -9.29 -6.58 -19.78
C SER A 164 -10.75 -6.35 -19.37
N ALA A 165 -11.25 -7.02 -18.32
CA ALA A 165 -12.63 -6.82 -17.89
C ALA A 165 -12.84 -5.38 -17.40
N PRO A 166 -13.97 -4.74 -17.76
CA PRO A 166 -14.26 -3.40 -17.32
C PRO A 166 -14.52 -3.35 -15.81
N MET A 167 -14.17 -2.21 -15.20
CA MET A 167 -14.37 -1.96 -13.77
C MET A 167 -15.02 -0.60 -13.55
N SER A 168 -15.76 -0.45 -12.46
CA SER A 168 -16.19 0.87 -12.03
C SER A 168 -15.01 1.68 -11.49
N ALA A 169 -15.08 3.00 -11.59
CA ALA A 169 -14.03 3.89 -11.09
C ALA A 169 -13.78 3.72 -9.58
N GLN A 170 -14.84 3.44 -8.81
CA GLN A 170 -14.75 3.24 -7.36
C GLN A 170 -14.05 1.91 -7.03
N ALA A 171 -14.41 0.82 -7.71
CA ALA A 171 -13.75 -0.48 -7.54
C ALA A 171 -12.27 -0.41 -7.90
N ALA A 172 -11.94 0.22 -9.04
CA ALA A 172 -10.56 0.41 -9.47
C ALA A 172 -9.73 1.20 -8.46
N ARG A 173 -10.27 2.32 -7.94
CA ARG A 173 -9.60 3.13 -6.91
C ARG A 173 -9.36 2.33 -5.63
N THR A 174 -10.36 1.58 -5.18
CA THR A 174 -10.29 0.78 -3.94
C THR A 174 -9.26 -0.34 -4.10
N LEU A 175 -9.26 -1.05 -5.23
CA LEU A 175 -8.27 -2.09 -5.54
C LEU A 175 -6.85 -1.51 -5.63
N SER A 176 -6.71 -0.36 -6.30
CA SER A 176 -5.44 0.36 -6.40
C SER A 176 -4.88 0.74 -5.04
N MET A 177 -5.74 1.22 -4.13
CA MET A 177 -5.37 1.51 -2.75
C MET A 177 -4.94 0.26 -2.01
N ALA A 178 -5.68 -0.85 -2.08
CA ALA A 178 -5.36 -2.09 -1.36
C ALA A 178 -3.96 -2.60 -1.71
N HIS A 179 -3.63 -2.67 -3.01
CA HIS A 179 -2.29 -3.02 -3.46
C HIS A 179 -1.24 -2.03 -2.94
N THR A 180 -1.49 -0.73 -3.05
CA THR A 180 -0.52 0.30 -2.63
C THR A 180 -0.25 0.25 -1.12
N GLN A 181 -1.28 0.02 -0.31
CA GLN A 181 -1.14 -0.09 1.14
C GLN A 181 -0.34 -1.34 1.52
N ARG A 182 -0.62 -2.48 0.90
CA ARG A 182 0.12 -3.73 1.15
C ARG A 182 1.58 -3.63 0.73
N ALA A 183 1.82 -3.04 -0.44
CA ALA A 183 3.16 -2.70 -0.89
C ALA A 183 3.93 -1.82 0.10
N ALA A 184 3.29 -0.83 0.72
CA ALA A 184 3.95 0.05 1.67
C ALA A 184 4.47 -0.73 2.90
N ILE A 185 3.65 -1.64 3.43
CA ILE A 185 4.04 -2.54 4.54
C ILE A 185 5.19 -3.45 4.11
N TYR A 186 5.07 -4.14 2.97
CA TYR A 186 6.11 -5.05 2.49
C TYR A 186 7.43 -4.33 2.21
N LEU A 187 7.39 -3.18 1.53
CA LEU A 187 8.57 -2.37 1.26
C LEU A 187 9.22 -1.86 2.55
N ARG A 188 8.41 -1.44 3.52
CA ARG A 188 8.92 -0.97 4.81
C ARG A 188 9.56 -2.10 5.61
N THR A 189 8.94 -3.27 5.57
CA THR A 189 9.46 -4.50 6.19
C THR A 189 10.81 -4.86 5.60
N ALA A 190 10.90 -5.04 4.28
CA ALA A 190 12.16 -5.34 3.58
C ALA A 190 13.30 -4.37 3.92
N LYS A 191 13.01 -3.07 3.97
CA LYS A 191 13.99 -2.03 4.28
C LYS A 191 14.56 -2.11 5.69
N LEU A 192 13.80 -2.65 6.65
CA LEU A 192 14.16 -2.67 8.06
C LEU A 192 14.62 -4.06 8.56
N MET A 193 14.47 -5.11 7.74
CA MET A 193 14.89 -6.47 8.06
C MET A 193 16.40 -6.65 8.23
N SER A 194 17.23 -5.66 7.89
CA SER A 194 18.67 -5.68 8.21
C SER A 194 18.93 -5.69 9.72
N ASP A 195 18.08 -4.98 10.47
CA ASP A 195 18.29 -4.67 11.89
C ASP A 195 17.15 -5.19 12.78
N ARG A 196 16.11 -5.77 12.17
CA ARG A 196 14.88 -6.21 12.83
C ARG A 196 14.49 -7.60 12.37
N GLN A 197 13.76 -8.31 13.23
CA GLN A 197 13.25 -9.64 12.94
C GLN A 197 11.75 -9.58 12.68
N LEU A 198 11.25 -10.51 11.86
CA LEU A 198 9.81 -10.69 11.66
C LEU A 198 9.16 -11.08 12.97
N ASP A 199 7.95 -10.59 13.17
CA ASP A 199 7.15 -10.85 14.36
C ASP A 199 5.69 -11.01 13.96
N LEU A 200 5.43 -12.13 13.28
CA LEU A 200 4.14 -12.52 12.72
C LEU A 200 3.65 -13.82 13.34
N ASP A 201 2.41 -14.16 13.02
CA ASP A 201 1.86 -15.50 13.28
C ASP A 201 2.45 -16.51 12.28
N ASP A 202 2.92 -17.66 12.78
CA ASP A 202 3.55 -18.71 11.98
C ASP A 202 2.62 -19.32 10.92
N SER A 203 1.31 -19.09 11.03
CA SER A 203 0.32 -19.51 10.03
C SER A 203 0.34 -18.67 8.74
N ARG A 204 0.96 -17.48 8.76
CA ARG A 204 1.07 -16.62 7.58
C ARG A 204 2.25 -17.00 6.71
N GLU A 205 2.07 -16.96 5.39
CA GLU A 205 3.16 -17.19 4.44
C GLU A 205 4.32 -16.21 4.65
N GLU A 206 3.99 -14.95 4.96
CA GLU A 206 4.96 -13.87 5.19
C GLU A 206 5.90 -14.11 6.37
N ALA A 207 5.56 -15.00 7.31
CA ALA A 207 6.43 -15.34 8.43
C ALA A 207 7.73 -16.03 7.98
N THR A 208 7.72 -16.66 6.80
CA THR A 208 8.87 -17.38 6.22
C THR A 208 9.61 -16.61 5.14
N TRP A 209 9.13 -15.41 4.80
CA TRP A 209 9.67 -14.62 3.71
C TRP A 209 11.04 -14.04 4.02
N SER A 210 11.94 -14.10 3.04
CA SER A 210 13.18 -13.35 3.06
C SER A 210 12.95 -11.89 2.73
N ARG A 211 13.98 -11.06 2.93
CA ARG A 211 13.96 -9.67 2.47
C ARG A 211 13.65 -9.55 0.98
N ILE A 212 14.16 -10.46 0.16
CA ILE A 212 13.95 -10.44 -1.30
C ILE A 212 12.47 -10.70 -1.62
N ASP A 213 11.85 -11.66 -0.94
CA ASP A 213 10.43 -11.99 -1.13
C ASP A 213 9.53 -10.77 -0.84
N PHE A 214 9.82 -10.03 0.24
CA PHE A 214 9.13 -8.77 0.54
C PHE A 214 9.37 -7.68 -0.52
N GLU A 215 10.61 -7.52 -1.03
CA GLU A 215 10.90 -6.54 -2.08
C GLU A 215 10.16 -6.88 -3.39
N GLU A 216 10.12 -8.16 -3.76
CA GLU A 216 9.41 -8.64 -4.94
C GLU A 216 7.89 -8.50 -4.79
N ALA A 217 7.34 -8.90 -3.65
CA ALA A 217 5.91 -8.74 -3.35
C ALA A 217 5.49 -7.27 -3.38
N ALA A 218 6.28 -6.38 -2.76
CA ALA A 218 6.05 -4.95 -2.81
C ALA A 218 6.11 -4.41 -4.25
N SER A 219 7.07 -4.87 -5.06
CA SER A 219 7.18 -4.46 -6.46
C SER A 219 5.96 -4.88 -7.28
N ARG A 220 5.48 -6.12 -7.11
CA ARG A 220 4.27 -6.60 -7.79
C ARG A 220 3.05 -5.79 -7.40
N ASP A 221 2.87 -5.53 -6.10
CA ASP A 221 1.75 -4.73 -5.61
C ASP A 221 1.82 -3.27 -6.09
N LEU A 222 2.99 -2.64 -6.13
CA LEU A 222 3.11 -1.27 -6.68
C LEU A 222 2.79 -1.22 -8.17
N ALA A 223 3.20 -2.22 -8.94
CA ALA A 223 2.86 -2.31 -10.36
C ALA A 223 1.34 -2.43 -10.55
N LEU A 224 0.67 -3.30 -9.77
CA LEU A 224 -0.79 -3.44 -9.79
C LEU A 224 -1.50 -2.18 -9.30
N GLY A 225 -1.04 -1.56 -8.21
CA GLY A 225 -1.54 -0.28 -7.73
C GLY A 225 -1.46 0.80 -8.81
N GLY A 226 -0.34 0.88 -9.51
CA GLY A 226 -0.12 1.78 -10.64
C GLY A 226 -1.05 1.51 -11.82
N ARG A 227 -1.20 0.23 -12.19
CA ARG A 227 -2.12 -0.22 -13.24
C ARG A 227 -3.57 0.18 -12.96
N TYR A 228 -4.01 0.08 -11.72
CA TYR A 228 -5.37 0.44 -11.30
C TYR A 228 -5.57 1.95 -11.04
N GLY A 229 -4.54 2.77 -11.25
CA GLY A 229 -4.67 4.24 -11.33
C GLY A 229 -3.94 5.04 -10.25
N ASN A 230 -3.19 4.43 -9.34
CA ASN A 230 -2.42 5.16 -8.33
C ASN A 230 -1.07 5.63 -8.90
N GLN A 231 -0.93 6.93 -9.09
CA GLN A 231 0.27 7.54 -9.67
C GLN A 231 1.51 7.39 -8.78
N ILE A 232 1.33 7.42 -7.46
CA ILE A 232 2.44 7.21 -6.51
C ILE A 232 2.94 5.76 -6.62
N ALA A 233 2.03 4.80 -6.66
CA ALA A 233 2.38 3.40 -6.84
C ALA A 233 3.09 3.16 -8.18
N LYS A 234 2.59 3.75 -9.27
CA LYS A 234 3.24 3.70 -10.59
C LYS A 234 4.67 4.24 -10.57
N ALA A 235 4.89 5.39 -9.93
CA ALA A 235 6.23 5.97 -9.82
C ALA A 235 7.16 5.09 -8.96
N LEU A 236 6.65 4.56 -7.84
CA LEU A 236 7.44 3.72 -6.94
C LEU A 236 7.76 2.35 -7.55
N ALA A 237 6.85 1.76 -8.36
CA ALA A 237 7.03 0.45 -8.99
C ALA A 237 8.35 0.35 -9.77
N VAL A 238 8.69 1.40 -10.52
CA VAL A 238 9.96 1.49 -11.28
C VAL A 238 11.17 1.46 -10.35
N SER A 239 11.10 2.18 -9.22
CA SER A 239 12.22 2.31 -8.28
C SER A 239 12.51 1.05 -7.46
N VAL A 240 11.48 0.22 -7.22
CA VAL A 240 11.60 -0.97 -6.37
C VAL A 240 11.85 -2.25 -7.16
N ASN A 241 11.59 -2.25 -8.48
CA ASN A 241 11.72 -3.42 -9.35
C ASN A 241 13.15 -4.00 -9.31
N PRO A 242 13.35 -5.23 -8.78
CA PRO A 242 14.67 -5.84 -8.66
C PRO A 242 15.36 -6.05 -10.01
N THR A 243 14.61 -6.43 -11.04
CA THR A 243 15.12 -6.58 -12.41
C THR A 243 15.59 -5.23 -12.95
N ALA A 244 14.81 -4.16 -12.78
CA ALA A 244 15.19 -2.82 -13.20
C ALA A 244 16.45 -2.32 -12.46
N LYS A 245 16.61 -2.65 -11.16
CA LYS A 245 17.81 -2.36 -10.39
C LYS A 245 19.03 -3.11 -10.95
N LEU A 246 18.91 -4.41 -11.21
CA LEU A 246 19.98 -5.23 -11.77
C LEU A 246 20.38 -4.76 -13.17
N CYS A 247 19.43 -4.56 -14.08
CA CYS A 247 19.71 -4.00 -15.41
C CYS A 247 20.38 -2.63 -15.29
N GLY A 248 19.91 -1.78 -14.37
CA GLY A 248 20.53 -0.47 -14.11
C GLY A 248 21.95 -0.56 -13.53
N GLN A 249 22.27 -1.58 -12.74
CA GLN A 249 23.63 -1.85 -12.25
C GLN A 249 24.52 -2.38 -13.38
N MET A 250 24.04 -3.34 -14.18
CA MET A 250 24.76 -3.88 -15.33
C MET A 250 25.11 -2.79 -16.35
N VAL A 251 24.16 -1.91 -16.67
CA VAL A 251 24.38 -0.78 -17.58
C VAL A 251 25.40 0.19 -16.98
N ARG A 252 25.32 0.51 -15.68
CA ARG A 252 26.32 1.37 -15.01
C ARG A 252 27.71 0.77 -15.02
N GLU A 253 27.85 -0.51 -14.73
CA GLU A 253 29.14 -1.22 -14.78
C GLU A 253 29.70 -1.28 -16.21
N ALA A 254 28.84 -1.53 -17.21
CA ALA A 254 29.24 -1.47 -18.62
C ALA A 254 29.70 -0.07 -19.03
N MET A 255 28.96 0.98 -18.65
CA MET A 255 29.34 2.37 -18.91
C MET A 255 30.66 2.74 -18.21
N LYS A 256 30.86 2.30 -16.96
CA LYS A 256 32.10 2.52 -16.21
C LYS A 256 33.30 1.85 -16.88
N LYS A 257 33.12 0.66 -17.45
CA LYS A 257 34.16 -0.08 -18.17
C LYS A 257 34.54 0.58 -19.49
N GLU A 258 33.57 1.11 -20.23
CA GLU A 258 33.80 1.72 -21.55
C GLU A 258 34.30 3.18 -21.46
N TYR A 259 33.87 3.95 -20.45
CA TYR A 259 34.10 5.40 -20.41
C TYR A 259 34.92 5.89 -19.21
N GLY A 260 35.36 4.99 -18.32
CA GLY A 260 36.21 5.30 -17.17
C GLY A 260 35.48 5.95 -15.98
N PRO A 261 36.19 6.21 -14.86
CA PRO A 261 35.60 6.62 -13.57
C PRO A 261 35.01 8.04 -13.51
N ALA A 262 34.86 8.74 -14.64
CA ALA A 262 34.31 10.10 -14.69
C ALA A 262 32.77 10.17 -14.51
N PHE A 263 32.13 9.06 -14.13
CA PHE A 263 30.69 8.94 -13.86
C PHE A 263 30.45 8.67 -12.37
N GLU A 264 30.82 9.62 -11.51
CA GLU A 264 30.33 9.70 -10.13
C GLU A 264 29.38 10.89 -10.04
N MET A 265 28.07 10.63 -10.16
CA MET A 265 26.98 11.50 -9.71
C MET A 265 25.76 10.66 -9.37
#